data_AF-A0A9X9MKW0-F1
#
_entry.id   AF-A0A9X9MKW0-F1
#
_cell.length_a   1.000
_cell.length_b   1.000
_cell.length_c   1.000
_cell.angle_alpha   90.00
_cell.angle_beta   90.00
_cell.angle_gamma   90.00
#
_symmetry.space_group_name_H-M   'P 1'
#
loop_
_entity.id
_entity.type
_entity.pdbx_description
1 polymer ?
#
loop_
_entity_poly.entity_id
_entity_poly.type
_entity_poly.pdbx_seq_one_letter_code
_entity_poly.pdbx_strand_id
1 'polypeptide(L)'
;METIHAPTLPSGSNSNTVQGDGIQTDGFTFAQLQAKKMDMEAKLQALGSVMDLHEVDMKTPLITQDGFPRADLDVALIRTTRAKIIHIQNDLKSLMSVIERHIHAYFASKGQDDVTEDSELKSDLKTTTSSPSHTNKHTLARCFAKVNSIVYNSPSAAAGLQIGDKISSFGHINFSNHDRLNQIKNLVQESEGVWAAKGYRQQIKTNKL
;
A
#
# COMPACT_ATOMS: atom_id res chain seq x y z
N MET A 1 -41.26 26.84 52.50
CA MET A 1 -40.37 25.80 51.95
C MET A 1 -40.02 26.23 50.54
N GLU A 2 -38.93 26.96 50.39
CA GLU A 2 -38.51 27.51 49.09
C GLU A 2 -37.72 26.44 48.33
N THR A 3 -38.28 25.97 47.21
CA THR A 3 -37.61 25.08 46.28
C THR A 3 -36.70 25.91 45.39
N ILE A 4 -35.40 25.83 45.68
CA ILE A 4 -34.32 26.43 44.88
C ILE A 4 -34.27 25.67 43.55
N HIS A 5 -34.98 26.17 42.53
CA HIS A 5 -34.89 25.66 41.18
C HIS A 5 -33.63 26.21 40.51
N ALA A 6 -32.63 25.34 40.31
CA ALA A 6 -31.47 25.63 39.48
C ALA A 6 -31.92 25.89 38.03
N PRO A 7 -31.43 26.94 37.34
CA PRO A 7 -31.70 27.13 35.93
C PRO A 7 -30.93 26.09 35.13
N THR A 8 -31.61 25.03 34.69
CA THR A 8 -31.08 24.09 33.70
C THR A 8 -30.91 24.83 32.38
N LEU A 9 -29.67 25.16 32.02
CA LEU A 9 -29.34 25.59 30.66
C LEU A 9 -29.54 24.40 29.71
N PRO A 10 -30.25 24.56 28.58
CA PRO A 10 -30.36 23.49 27.61
C PRO A 10 -28.99 23.26 26.97
N SER A 11 -28.43 22.06 27.16
CA SER A 11 -27.26 21.60 26.41
C SER A 11 -27.59 21.66 24.92
N GLY A 12 -26.96 22.58 24.19
CA GLY A 12 -27.08 22.63 22.75
C GLY A 12 -26.57 21.32 22.16
N SER A 13 -27.39 20.68 21.32
CA SER A 13 -26.98 19.54 20.51
C SER A 13 -25.76 19.92 19.67
N ASN A 14 -24.58 19.51 20.08
CA ASN A 14 -23.41 19.46 19.23
C ASN A 14 -23.57 18.27 18.27
N SER A 15 -24.49 18.41 17.32
CA SER A 15 -24.51 17.58 16.12
C SER A 15 -23.30 17.97 15.28
N ASN A 16 -22.12 17.56 15.71
CA ASN A 16 -20.97 17.43 14.84
C ASN A 16 -21.32 16.28 13.90
N THR A 17 -22.06 16.60 12.85
CA THR A 17 -22.19 15.73 11.69
C THR A 17 -20.78 15.38 11.27
N VAL A 18 -20.40 14.12 11.46
CA VAL A 18 -19.18 13.52 10.90
C VAL A 18 -19.41 13.40 9.38
N GLN A 19 -19.58 14.53 8.71
CA GLN A 19 -19.19 14.68 7.33
C GLN A 19 -17.70 14.91 7.40
N GLY A 20 -16.94 13.90 7.00
CA GLY A 20 -15.50 13.93 7.07
C GLY A 20 -15.00 15.17 6.34
N ASP A 21 -14.50 16.14 7.11
CA ASP A 21 -13.49 17.13 6.69
C ASP A 21 -12.16 16.39 6.41
N GLY A 22 -12.25 15.25 5.73
CA GLY A 22 -11.11 14.66 5.07
C GLY A 22 -10.66 15.64 4.01
N ILE A 23 -9.35 15.83 3.93
CA ILE A 23 -8.71 16.60 2.88
C ILE A 23 -9.43 16.33 1.55
N GLN A 24 -10.09 17.36 1.00
CA GLN A 24 -10.70 17.30 -0.32
C GLN A 24 -9.54 17.04 -1.31
N THR A 25 -9.40 15.80 -1.77
CA THR A 25 -8.34 15.38 -2.68
C THR A 25 -8.88 15.03 -4.07
N ASP A 26 -10.20 15.16 -4.26
CA ASP A 26 -10.86 14.79 -5.50
C ASP A 26 -10.44 15.75 -6.61
N GLY A 27 -9.80 15.21 -7.64
CA GLY A 27 -9.31 15.96 -8.80
C GLY A 27 -7.85 16.42 -8.74
N PHE A 28 -7.11 16.18 -7.65
CA PHE A 28 -5.68 16.46 -7.63
C PHE A 28 -4.89 15.41 -8.43
N THR A 29 -3.88 15.87 -9.17
CA THR A 29 -2.95 14.96 -9.84
C THR A 29 -2.01 14.30 -8.82
N PHE A 30 -1.46 13.14 -9.16
CA PHE A 30 -0.48 12.46 -8.30
C PHE A 30 0.69 13.38 -7.88
N ALA A 31 1.20 14.20 -8.80
CA ALA A 31 2.28 15.16 -8.50
C ALA A 31 1.84 16.21 -7.47
N GLN A 32 0.60 16.69 -7.54
CA GLN A 32 0.05 17.63 -6.56
C GLN A 32 -0.14 16.97 -5.18
N LEU A 33 -0.62 15.73 -5.14
CA LEU A 33 -0.74 14.97 -3.89
C LEU A 33 0.64 14.78 -3.24
N GLN A 34 1.66 14.48 -4.04
CA GLN A 34 3.03 14.36 -3.55
C GLN A 34 3.60 15.69 -3.03
N ALA A 35 3.34 16.80 -3.72
CA ALA A 35 3.75 18.13 -3.25
C ALA A 35 3.07 18.49 -1.91
N LYS A 36 1.78 18.17 -1.77
CA LYS A 36 1.03 18.37 -0.52
C LYS A 36 1.58 17.53 0.63
N LYS A 37 1.98 16.28 0.35
CA LYS A 37 2.66 15.41 1.32
C LYS A 37 3.93 16.08 1.83
N MET A 38 4.78 16.57 0.93
CA MET A 38 6.04 17.24 1.28
C MET A 38 5.82 18.51 2.12
N ASP A 39 4.81 19.33 1.77
CA ASP A 39 4.46 20.53 2.53
C ASP A 39 4.02 20.19 3.97
N MET A 40 3.21 19.14 4.15
CA MET A 40 2.80 18.70 5.48
C MET A 40 3.96 18.10 6.28
N GLU A 41 4.84 17.33 5.65
CA GLU A 41 6.06 16.81 6.29
C GLU A 41 7.01 17.94 6.72
N ALA A 42 7.15 18.99 5.90
CA ALA A 42 7.93 20.16 6.25
C ALA A 42 7.32 20.93 7.45
N LYS A 43 6.00 21.08 7.50
CA LYS A 43 5.31 21.67 8.66
C LYS A 43 5.49 20.83 9.92
N LEU A 44 5.42 19.50 9.78
CA LEU A 44 5.67 18.58 10.90
C LEU A 44 7.09 18.73 11.43
N GLN A 45 8.08 18.82 10.54
CA GLN A 45 9.48 19.05 10.91
C GLN A 45 9.65 20.38 11.65
N ALA A 46 9.05 21.47 11.14
CA ALA A 46 9.15 22.78 11.77
C ALA A 46 8.54 22.80 13.19
N LEU A 47 7.37 22.17 13.37
CA LEU A 47 6.75 22.05 14.70
C LEU A 47 7.55 21.13 15.61
N GLY A 48 8.17 20.09 15.07
CA GLY A 48 9.11 19.22 15.79
C GLY A 48 10.31 20.01 16.33
N SER A 49 10.93 20.86 15.51
CA SER A 49 12.04 21.71 15.96
C SER A 49 11.65 22.68 17.08
N VAL A 50 10.40 23.17 17.09
CA VAL A 50 9.88 23.98 18.22
C VAL A 50 9.80 23.14 19.49
N MET A 51 9.38 21.88 19.39
CA MET A 51 9.34 20.96 20.54
C MET A 51 10.72 20.58 21.05
N ASP A 52 11.67 20.36 20.13
CA ASP A 52 13.07 20.05 20.46
C ASP A 52 13.74 21.20 21.23
N LEU A 53 13.44 22.46 20.87
CA LEU A 53 13.93 23.64 21.57
C LEU A 53 13.47 23.69 23.04
N HIS A 54 12.26 23.19 23.31
CA HIS A 54 11.73 23.08 24.67
C HIS A 54 12.11 21.77 25.37
N GLU A 55 12.91 20.91 24.74
CA GLU A 55 13.32 19.58 25.24
C GLU A 55 12.13 18.69 25.64
N VAL A 56 11.01 18.82 24.93
CA VAL A 56 9.73 18.18 25.28
C VAL A 56 9.21 17.37 24.11
N ASP A 57 8.85 16.11 24.36
CA ASP A 57 8.22 15.22 23.39
C ASP A 57 6.67 15.28 23.47
N MET A 58 5.95 14.58 22.61
CA MET A 58 4.49 14.50 22.58
C MET A 58 3.88 13.92 23.86
N LYS A 59 4.66 13.15 24.63
CA LYS A 59 4.20 12.42 25.83
C LYS A 59 4.66 13.03 27.15
N THR A 60 5.58 13.99 27.15
CA THR A 60 6.13 14.56 28.39
C THR A 60 5.02 15.18 29.25
N PRO A 61 4.98 14.92 30.57
CA PRO A 61 3.98 15.51 31.46
C PRO A 61 4.16 17.03 31.56
N LEU A 62 3.07 17.77 31.38
CA LEU A 62 3.04 19.24 31.45
C LEU A 62 2.62 19.78 32.82
N ILE A 63 2.40 18.88 33.77
CA ILE A 63 1.99 19.18 35.14
C ILE A 63 2.97 18.55 36.12
N THR A 64 3.08 19.16 37.29
CA THR A 64 3.81 18.61 38.44
C THR A 64 2.94 17.58 39.17
N GLN A 65 3.53 16.77 40.05
CA GLN A 65 2.82 15.77 40.85
C GLN A 65 1.69 16.37 41.71
N ASP A 66 1.86 17.62 42.13
CA ASP A 66 0.86 18.38 42.89
C ASP A 66 -0.33 18.88 42.04
N GLY A 67 -0.33 18.63 40.73
CA GLY A 67 -1.42 18.99 39.82
C GLY A 67 -1.35 20.39 39.21
N PHE A 68 -0.28 21.16 39.49
CA PHE A 68 -0.09 22.50 38.92
C PHE A 68 0.66 22.46 37.58
N PRO A 69 0.43 23.43 36.67
CA PRO A 69 1.22 23.59 35.46
C PRO A 69 2.71 23.74 35.79
N ARG A 70 3.53 23.08 35.00
CA ARG A 70 4.97 23.09 35.18
C ARG A 70 5.56 24.47 34.84
N ALA A 71 6.33 25.06 35.74
CA ALA A 71 6.82 26.44 35.64
C ALA A 71 8.04 26.61 34.72
N ASP A 72 8.81 25.54 34.50
CA ASP A 72 9.96 25.49 33.57
C ASP A 72 9.55 25.46 32.10
N LEU A 73 8.28 25.23 31.79
CA LEU A 73 7.78 25.04 30.42
C LEU A 73 6.70 26.06 30.06
N ASP A 74 6.68 26.47 28.79
CA ASP A 74 5.50 27.13 28.22
C ASP A 74 4.45 26.08 27.85
N VAL A 75 3.63 25.72 28.84
CA VAL A 75 2.57 24.71 28.72
C VAL A 75 1.55 25.07 27.62
N ALA A 76 1.27 26.36 27.43
CA ALA A 76 0.29 26.81 26.44
C ALA A 76 0.82 26.59 25.01
N LEU A 77 2.06 27.02 24.76
CA LEU A 77 2.71 26.80 23.47
C LEU A 77 2.83 25.31 23.17
N ILE A 78 3.36 24.51 24.11
CA ILE A 78 3.54 23.07 23.91
C ILE A 78 2.20 22.39 23.60
N ARG A 79 1.13 22.70 24.33
CA ARG A 79 -0.18 22.12 24.10
C ARG A 79 -0.72 22.42 22.70
N THR A 80 -0.57 23.67 22.25
CA THR A 80 -1.03 24.07 20.91
C THR A 80 -0.18 23.44 19.81
N THR A 81 1.15 23.37 19.99
CA THR A 81 2.07 22.70 19.06
C THR A 81 1.76 21.21 18.95
N ARG A 82 1.56 20.51 20.07
CA ARG A 82 1.15 19.09 20.08
C ARG A 82 -0.18 18.88 19.34
N ALA A 83 -1.17 19.72 19.56
CA ALA A 83 -2.46 19.62 18.86
C ALA A 83 -2.29 19.77 17.34
N LYS A 84 -1.50 20.76 16.89
CA LYS A 84 -1.18 20.95 15.47
C LYS A 84 -0.47 19.74 14.87
N ILE A 85 0.51 19.18 15.57
CA ILE A 85 1.22 17.97 15.13
C ILE A 85 0.25 16.80 14.94
N ILE A 86 -0.65 16.56 15.91
CA ILE A 86 -1.64 15.48 15.82
C ILE A 86 -2.55 15.66 14.61
N HIS A 87 -3.04 16.88 14.37
CA HIS A 87 -3.88 17.16 13.20
C HIS A 87 -3.12 16.88 11.90
N ILE A 88 -1.91 17.40 11.75
CA ILE A 88 -1.08 17.19 10.55
C ILE A 88 -0.75 15.71 10.35
N GLN A 89 -0.48 14.95 11.41
CA GLN A 89 -0.23 13.51 11.32
C GLN A 89 -1.46 12.73 10.84
N ASN A 90 -2.65 13.08 11.35
CA ASN A 90 -3.90 12.46 10.92
C ASN A 90 -4.21 12.81 9.45
N ASP A 91 -3.99 14.06 9.07
CA ASP A 91 -4.13 14.56 7.71
C ASP A 91 -3.18 13.85 6.74
N LEU A 92 -1.91 13.70 7.12
CA LEU A 92 -0.92 12.96 6.34
C LEU A 92 -1.32 11.50 6.17
N LYS A 93 -1.83 10.85 7.22
CA LYS A 93 -2.34 9.48 7.14
C LYS A 93 -3.50 9.37 6.14
N SER A 94 -4.45 10.31 6.20
CA SER A 94 -5.57 10.38 5.25
C SER A 94 -5.08 10.58 3.81
N LEU A 95 -4.13 11.51 3.61
CA LEU A 95 -3.54 11.78 2.29
C LEU A 95 -2.81 10.54 1.74
N MET A 96 -2.07 9.81 2.56
CA MET A 96 -1.39 8.58 2.14
C MET A 96 -2.39 7.53 1.63
N SER A 97 -3.54 7.36 2.31
CA SER A 97 -4.61 6.46 1.83
C SER A 97 -5.26 6.91 0.52
N VAL A 98 -5.26 8.21 0.22
CA VAL A 98 -5.69 8.74 -1.09
C VAL A 98 -4.64 8.41 -2.16
N ILE A 99 -3.36 8.66 -1.87
CA ILE A 99 -2.25 8.40 -2.79
C ILE A 99 -2.22 6.91 -3.17
N GLU A 100 -2.36 6.02 -2.19
CA GLU A 100 -2.44 4.57 -2.39
C GLU A 100 -3.56 4.21 -3.39
N ARG A 101 -4.79 4.73 -3.18
CA ARG A 101 -5.91 4.51 -4.10
C ARG A 101 -5.62 5.02 -5.51
N HIS A 102 -5.00 6.19 -5.64
CA HIS A 102 -4.66 6.75 -6.95
C HIS A 102 -3.62 5.89 -7.68
N ILE A 103 -2.64 5.35 -6.96
CA ILE A 103 -1.65 4.42 -7.52
C ILE A 103 -2.33 3.13 -7.98
N HIS A 104 -3.19 2.54 -7.14
CA HIS A 104 -3.91 1.33 -7.51
C HIS A 104 -4.82 1.55 -8.73
N ALA A 105 -5.54 2.67 -8.81
CA ALA A 105 -6.39 3.00 -9.94
C ALA A 105 -5.57 3.13 -11.24
N TYR A 106 -4.41 3.79 -11.19
CA TYR A 106 -3.51 3.95 -12.34
C TYR A 106 -2.98 2.61 -12.88
N PHE A 107 -2.59 1.69 -12.00
CA PHE A 107 -2.12 0.37 -12.43
C PHE A 107 -3.26 -0.55 -12.86
N ALA A 108 -4.44 -0.43 -12.26
CA ALA A 108 -5.63 -1.18 -12.67
C ALA A 108 -6.08 -0.79 -14.08
N SER A 109 -6.13 0.51 -14.39
CA SER A 109 -6.50 0.97 -15.75
C SER A 109 -5.49 0.47 -16.79
N LYS A 110 -4.20 0.54 -16.49
CA LYS A 110 -3.13 0.10 -17.40
C LYS A 110 -3.12 -1.42 -17.63
N GLY A 111 -3.58 -2.20 -16.65
CA GLY A 111 -3.74 -3.66 -16.80
C GLY A 111 -4.99 -4.06 -17.61
N GLN A 112 -5.95 -3.15 -17.78
CA GLN A 112 -7.20 -3.42 -18.50
C GLN A 112 -7.11 -3.08 -20.00
N ASP A 113 -6.23 -2.13 -20.37
CA ASP A 113 -5.92 -1.82 -21.77
C ASP A 113 -5.27 -3.02 -22.53
N ASP A 114 -4.70 -4.00 -21.82
CA ASP A 114 -4.11 -5.24 -22.39
C ASP A 114 -5.15 -6.36 -22.64
N VAL A 115 -6.45 -6.10 -22.42
CA VAL A 115 -7.53 -7.11 -22.48
C VAL A 115 -8.54 -6.83 -23.62
N THR A 116 -8.34 -5.80 -24.45
CA THR A 116 -9.35 -5.37 -25.45
C THR A 116 -9.05 -5.79 -26.90
N GLU A 117 -8.30 -6.86 -27.12
CA GLU A 117 -8.18 -7.50 -28.44
C GLU A 117 -8.32 -9.02 -28.24
N ASP A 118 -9.54 -9.52 -28.44
CA ASP A 118 -9.98 -10.94 -28.54
C ASP A 118 -11.19 -11.23 -27.63
N SER A 119 -12.37 -10.71 -28.00
CA SER A 119 -13.64 -11.24 -27.51
C SER A 119 -14.71 -11.16 -28.59
N GLU A 120 -14.52 -11.97 -29.62
CA GLU A 120 -15.64 -12.55 -30.36
C GLU A 120 -15.69 -14.06 -30.06
N LEU A 121 -16.90 -14.56 -29.83
CA LEU A 121 -17.32 -15.97 -29.82
C LEU A 121 -17.14 -16.76 -28.50
N LYS A 122 -18.12 -16.68 -27.60
CA LYS A 122 -19.22 -17.67 -27.48
C LYS A 122 -20.07 -17.47 -26.22
N SER A 123 -21.35 -17.72 -26.41
CA SER A 123 -22.47 -17.46 -25.52
C SER A 123 -22.75 -18.60 -24.51
N ASP A 124 -23.54 -18.22 -23.51
CA ASP A 124 -24.50 -19.02 -22.72
C ASP A 124 -23.98 -19.95 -21.60
N LEU A 125 -24.23 -19.59 -20.33
CA LEU A 125 -25.47 -19.94 -19.59
C LEU A 125 -25.34 -19.79 -18.03
N LYS A 126 -26.29 -19.03 -17.45
CA LYS A 126 -26.87 -19.03 -16.07
C LYS A 126 -26.03 -18.76 -14.79
N THR A 127 -26.23 -17.55 -14.27
CA THR A 127 -26.82 -17.13 -12.96
C THR A 127 -26.75 -18.06 -11.72
N THR A 128 -26.13 -17.60 -10.62
CA THR A 128 -26.76 -17.15 -9.34
C THR A 128 -25.81 -17.19 -8.10
N THR A 129 -25.95 -16.16 -7.25
CA THR A 129 -25.74 -16.11 -5.78
C THR A 129 -24.35 -15.92 -5.11
N SER A 130 -24.19 -14.71 -4.54
CA SER A 130 -23.75 -14.35 -3.17
C SER A 130 -22.38 -14.76 -2.58
N SER A 131 -21.62 -13.70 -2.24
CA SER A 131 -20.69 -13.51 -1.10
C SER A 131 -19.25 -14.09 -1.14
N PRO A 132 -18.29 -13.39 -0.51
CA PRO A 132 -16.88 -13.44 -0.84
C PRO A 132 -16.17 -14.55 -0.05
N SER A 133 -15.68 -15.56 -0.75
CA SER A 133 -14.72 -16.50 -0.18
C SER A 133 -13.42 -16.41 -0.96
N HIS A 134 -12.37 -16.15 -0.20
CA HIS A 134 -10.96 -16.18 -0.59
C HIS A 134 -10.63 -17.54 -1.21
N THR A 135 -10.87 -17.67 -2.50
CA THR A 135 -10.26 -18.72 -3.31
C THR A 135 -9.25 -18.00 -4.17
N ASN A 136 -7.98 -18.34 -3.96
CA ASN A 136 -6.91 -18.06 -4.90
C ASN A 136 -7.41 -18.54 -6.27
N LYS A 137 -7.96 -17.62 -7.07
CA LYS A 137 -8.15 -17.84 -8.48
C LYS A 137 -6.74 -17.98 -8.99
N HIS A 138 -6.28 -19.22 -9.10
CA HIS A 138 -5.19 -19.61 -9.97
C HIS A 138 -5.68 -19.26 -11.37
N THR A 139 -5.64 -17.97 -11.70
CA THR A 139 -5.70 -17.51 -13.08
C THR A 139 -4.66 -18.38 -13.76
N LEU A 140 -5.10 -19.23 -14.69
CA LEU A 140 -4.22 -20.13 -15.40
C LEU A 140 -3.22 -19.24 -16.13
N ALA A 141 -2.07 -19.00 -15.50
CA ALA A 141 -1.11 -18.03 -15.96
C ALA A 141 -0.70 -18.45 -17.37
N ARG A 142 -0.97 -17.57 -18.34
CA ARG A 142 -0.74 -17.82 -19.76
C ARG A 142 0.69 -18.30 -19.94
N CYS A 143 0.83 -19.54 -20.43
CA CYS A 143 2.14 -20.11 -20.68
C CYS A 143 2.71 -19.50 -21.95
N PHE A 144 4.00 -19.19 -21.94
CA PHE A 144 4.66 -18.51 -23.05
C PHE A 144 5.83 -19.30 -23.66
N ALA A 145 6.32 -20.31 -22.94
CA ALA A 145 7.40 -21.15 -23.41
C ALA A 145 7.13 -22.62 -23.05
N LYS A 146 7.71 -23.52 -23.85
CA LYS A 146 7.71 -24.96 -23.61
C LYS A 146 9.15 -25.46 -23.57
N VAL A 147 9.45 -26.33 -22.62
CA VAL A 147 10.77 -26.95 -22.53
C VAL A 147 10.93 -27.98 -23.65
N ASN A 148 11.91 -27.76 -24.52
CA ASN A 148 12.17 -28.63 -25.67
C ASN A 148 13.20 -29.72 -25.35
N SER A 149 14.29 -29.35 -24.68
CA SER A 149 15.34 -30.27 -24.30
C SER A 149 15.95 -29.88 -22.94
N ILE A 150 16.49 -30.88 -22.25
CA ILE A 150 17.20 -30.70 -20.98
C ILE A 150 18.48 -31.51 -21.06
N VAL A 151 19.59 -30.91 -20.65
CA VAL A 151 20.89 -31.58 -20.56
C VAL A 151 20.97 -32.36 -19.25
N TYR A 152 21.43 -33.61 -19.30
CA TYR A 152 21.65 -34.44 -18.12
C TYR A 152 22.67 -33.78 -17.18
N ASN A 153 22.43 -33.87 -15.86
CA ASN A 153 23.24 -33.22 -14.81
C ASN A 153 23.30 -31.67 -14.89
N SER A 154 22.36 -31.03 -15.60
CA SER A 154 22.24 -29.56 -15.62
C SER A 154 21.50 -29.02 -14.38
N PRO A 155 21.64 -27.71 -14.08
CA PRO A 155 20.85 -27.05 -13.03
C PRO A 155 19.33 -27.24 -13.21
N SER A 156 18.86 -27.21 -14.46
CA SER A 156 17.46 -27.41 -14.81
C SER A 156 16.97 -28.84 -14.52
N ALA A 157 17.82 -29.85 -14.74
CA ALA A 157 17.51 -31.23 -14.39
C ALA A 157 17.45 -31.44 -12.86
N ALA A 158 18.40 -30.86 -12.12
CA ALA A 158 18.39 -30.89 -10.66
C ALA A 158 17.19 -30.15 -10.05
N ALA A 159 16.69 -29.11 -10.73
CA ALA A 159 15.47 -28.39 -10.36
C ALA A 159 14.18 -29.18 -10.68
N GLY A 160 14.28 -30.34 -11.34
CA GLY A 160 13.14 -31.20 -11.66
C GLY A 160 12.30 -30.73 -12.85
N LEU A 161 12.85 -29.87 -13.71
CA LEU A 161 12.23 -29.49 -14.98
C LEU A 161 12.21 -30.70 -15.92
N GLN A 162 11.13 -30.86 -16.70
CA GLN A 162 10.99 -31.96 -17.66
C GLN A 162 10.74 -31.44 -19.08
N ILE A 163 11.12 -32.27 -20.06
CA ILE A 163 10.80 -32.02 -21.47
C ILE A 163 9.29 -32.00 -21.61
N GLY A 164 8.77 -30.95 -22.22
CA GLY A 164 7.33 -30.77 -22.40
C GLY A 164 6.68 -29.82 -21.42
N ASP A 165 7.36 -29.44 -20.32
CA ASP A 165 6.83 -28.51 -19.33
C ASP A 165 6.50 -27.15 -19.96
N LYS A 166 5.35 -26.60 -19.57
CA LYS A 166 4.91 -25.27 -19.98
C LYS A 166 5.29 -24.27 -18.89
N ILE A 167 6.04 -23.25 -19.28
CA ILE A 167 6.52 -22.18 -18.39
C ILE A 167 5.51 -21.04 -18.42
N SER A 168 4.97 -20.71 -17.24
CA SER A 168 4.08 -19.56 -17.06
C SER A 168 4.81 -18.32 -16.53
N SER A 169 5.83 -18.53 -15.69
CA SER A 169 6.73 -17.47 -15.23
C SER A 169 8.14 -18.00 -14.95
N PHE A 170 9.14 -17.17 -15.19
CA PHE A 170 10.54 -17.45 -14.92
C PHE A 170 11.15 -16.28 -14.12
N GLY A 171 11.24 -16.42 -12.80
CA GLY A 171 11.60 -15.31 -11.92
C GLY A 171 10.56 -14.19 -11.98
N HIS A 172 10.96 -12.99 -12.42
CA HIS A 172 10.06 -11.85 -12.65
C HIS A 172 9.52 -11.77 -14.10
N ILE A 173 9.90 -12.72 -14.95
CA ILE A 173 9.52 -12.76 -16.37
C ILE A 173 8.22 -13.56 -16.54
N ASN A 174 7.28 -13.03 -17.32
CA ASN A 174 5.96 -13.57 -17.62
C ASN A 174 5.67 -13.46 -19.13
N PHE A 175 4.45 -13.85 -19.55
CA PHE A 175 4.03 -13.77 -20.96
C PHE A 175 4.15 -12.36 -21.57
N SER A 176 3.94 -11.29 -20.78
CA SER A 176 3.89 -9.91 -21.30
C SER A 176 5.28 -9.27 -21.44
N ASN A 177 6.28 -9.70 -20.66
CA ASN A 177 7.59 -9.01 -20.58
C ASN A 177 8.78 -9.84 -21.10
N HIS A 178 8.56 -11.02 -21.68
CA HIS A 178 9.64 -11.96 -22.02
C HIS A 178 10.55 -11.55 -23.20
N ASP A 179 10.13 -10.58 -24.03
CA ASP A 179 10.75 -10.19 -25.30
C ASP A 179 11.31 -11.38 -26.13
N ARG A 180 10.42 -12.22 -26.70
CA ARG A 180 10.81 -13.43 -27.47
C ARG A 180 11.84 -14.33 -26.76
N LEU A 181 11.74 -14.42 -25.43
CA LEU A 181 12.64 -15.16 -24.52
C LEU A 181 14.03 -14.53 -24.30
N ASN A 182 14.34 -13.36 -24.87
CA ASN A 182 15.62 -12.67 -24.65
C ASN A 182 15.83 -12.30 -23.19
N GLN A 183 14.77 -11.88 -22.49
CA GLN A 183 14.89 -11.51 -21.07
C GLN A 183 15.26 -12.70 -20.20
N ILE A 184 14.83 -13.91 -20.55
CA ILE A 184 15.22 -15.12 -19.81
C ILE A 184 16.72 -15.35 -19.95
N LYS A 185 17.26 -15.19 -21.16
CA LYS A 185 18.70 -15.33 -21.40
C LYS A 185 19.51 -14.37 -20.53
N ASN A 186 19.11 -13.10 -20.50
CA ASN A 186 19.77 -12.08 -19.69
C ASN A 186 19.72 -12.42 -18.19
N LEU A 187 18.53 -12.78 -17.69
CA LEU A 187 18.35 -13.15 -16.28
C LEU A 187 19.17 -14.38 -15.87
N VAL A 188 19.25 -15.39 -16.75
CA VAL A 188 20.07 -16.57 -16.52
C VAL A 188 21.54 -16.18 -16.43
N GLN A 189 22.03 -15.35 -17.38
CA GLN A 189 23.41 -14.89 -17.42
C GLN A 189 23.80 -14.07 -16.18
N GLU A 190 22.92 -13.21 -15.68
CA GLU A 190 23.11 -12.47 -14.42
C GLU A 190 23.11 -13.38 -13.19
N SER A 191 22.44 -14.52 -13.27
CA SER A 191 22.29 -15.48 -12.17
C SER A 191 23.35 -16.59 -12.17
N GLU A 192 24.26 -16.59 -13.16
CA GLU A 192 25.37 -17.54 -13.25
C GLU A 192 26.27 -17.44 -11.99
N GLY A 193 26.56 -18.57 -11.36
CA GLY A 193 27.37 -18.63 -10.13
C GLY A 193 26.65 -18.30 -8.81
N VAL A 194 25.48 -17.67 -8.84
CA VAL A 194 24.71 -17.32 -7.62
C VAL A 194 23.73 -18.42 -7.20
N TRP A 195 23.26 -19.22 -8.16
CA TRP A 195 22.21 -20.23 -7.98
C TRP A 195 22.56 -21.37 -7.01
N ALA A 196 23.85 -21.60 -6.72
CA ALA A 196 24.29 -22.63 -5.77
C ALA A 196 24.23 -22.18 -4.30
N ALA A 197 24.26 -20.87 -4.03
CA ALA A 197 24.40 -20.33 -2.67
C ALA A 197 23.07 -19.99 -1.98
N LYS A 198 22.01 -19.74 -2.76
CA LYS A 198 20.66 -19.46 -2.24
C LYS A 198 19.74 -20.51 -2.81
N GLY A 199 19.23 -21.41 -1.96
CA GLY A 199 18.32 -22.50 -2.33
C GLY A 199 16.98 -22.02 -2.92
N TYR A 200 16.99 -21.43 -4.12
CA TYR A 200 15.83 -20.97 -4.86
C TYR A 200 15.10 -22.14 -5.50
N ARG A 201 14.45 -22.94 -4.66
CA ARG A 201 13.68 -24.12 -5.08
C ARG A 201 12.29 -23.79 -5.69
N GLN A 202 11.95 -22.52 -5.91
CA GLN A 202 10.54 -22.10 -6.12
C GLN A 202 10.31 -20.84 -7.00
N GLN A 203 11.09 -20.60 -8.07
CA GLN A 203 10.85 -19.41 -8.92
C GLN A 203 10.45 -19.69 -10.37
N ILE A 204 10.42 -20.96 -10.78
CA ILE A 204 9.86 -21.35 -12.07
C ILE A 204 8.51 -21.97 -11.78
N LYS A 205 7.43 -21.29 -12.19
CA LYS A 205 6.09 -21.87 -12.14
C LYS A 205 5.88 -22.62 -13.44
N THR A 206 5.80 -23.94 -13.33
CA THR A 206 5.48 -24.82 -14.44
C THR A 206 4.15 -25.50 -14.16
N ASN A 207 3.32 -25.60 -15.20
CA ASN A 207 2.23 -26.57 -15.17
C ASN A 207 2.78 -27.88 -15.73
N LYS A 208 2.83 -28.91 -14.89
CA LYS A 208 3.14 -30.28 -15.34
C LYS A 208 2.00 -30.78 -16.22
N LEU A 209 2.34 -31.61 -17.21
CA LEU A 209 1.37 -32.45 -17.89
C LEU A 209 0.83 -33.53 -16.93
#